data_AF-A0A8P4GKI9-F1
#
_entry.id   AF-A0A8P4GKI9-F1
#
_cell.length_a   1.000
_cell.length_b   1.000
_cell.length_c   1.000
_cell.angle_alpha   90.00
_cell.angle_beta   90.00
_cell.angle_gamma   90.00
#
_symmetry.space_group_name_H-M   'P 1'
#
loop_
_entity.id
_entity.type
_entity.pdbx_description
1 polymer ?
#
loop_
_entity_poly.entity_id
_entity_poly.type
_entity_poly.pdbx_seq_one_letter_code
_entity_poly.pdbx_strand_id
1 'polypeptide(L)'
;MSVCVSRTYTYSGFCQKPPPPTLRPSESGSAMFHKTPFSVCGSVGVLTYDLQNESTQQYDGKLAVMFSVPFDYMSYRNWFGVGIFDMNTKCDYSLFDEMYNKPETTFVRHQANFKLIYKGKAVTIRATMSDSSKAVIKVEVSGN
;
A
#
# COMPACT_ATOMS: atom_id res chain seq x y z
N MET A 1 -0.43 -11.36 14.08
CA MET A 1 -0.03 -11.40 12.66
C MET A 1 1.18 -10.51 12.49
N SER A 2 2.27 -11.01 11.91
CA SER A 2 3.38 -10.19 11.45
C SER A 2 3.28 -9.95 9.94
N VAL A 3 3.99 -8.96 9.46
CA VAL A 3 4.21 -8.74 8.03
C VAL A 3 5.68 -8.98 7.72
N CYS A 4 5.98 -9.71 6.65
CA CYS A 4 7.34 -10.01 6.24
C CYS A 4 7.51 -9.94 4.72
N VAL A 5 8.75 -10.00 4.24
CA VAL A 5 9.12 -10.01 2.82
C VAL A 5 8.51 -8.83 2.05
N SER A 6 8.92 -7.62 2.42
CA SER A 6 8.47 -6.40 1.76
C SER A 6 8.93 -6.31 0.30
N ARG A 7 8.04 -5.89 -0.59
CA ARG A 7 8.33 -5.66 -2.03
C ARG A 7 7.68 -4.36 -2.47
N THR A 8 8.36 -3.61 -3.34
CA THR A 8 7.84 -2.35 -3.86
C THR A 8 7.86 -2.36 -5.38
N TYR A 9 6.83 -1.78 -5.98
CA TYR A 9 6.77 -1.44 -7.39
C TYR A 9 6.45 0.05 -7.51
N THR A 10 7.24 0.75 -8.32
CA THR A 10 7.05 2.17 -8.57
C THR A 10 6.73 2.37 -10.04
N TYR A 11 5.50 2.77 -10.34
CA TYR A 11 5.07 3.13 -11.69
C TYR A 11 5.65 4.50 -12.09
N SER A 12 5.70 5.45 -11.13
CA SER A 12 6.28 6.77 -11.32
C SER A 12 7.02 7.24 -10.07
N GLY A 13 8.20 7.83 -10.26
CA GLY A 13 9.11 8.18 -9.17
C GLY A 13 10.07 7.05 -8.82
N PHE A 14 10.52 7.02 -7.56
CA PHE A 14 11.39 5.97 -7.03
C PHE A 14 11.22 5.79 -5.52
N CYS A 15 11.59 4.62 -5.02
CA CYS A 15 11.65 4.32 -3.60
C CYS A 15 12.94 4.89 -2.99
N GLN A 16 12.85 5.97 -2.20
CA GLN A 16 14.00 6.56 -1.52
C GLN A 16 14.39 5.78 -0.26
N LYS A 17 13.39 5.38 0.54
CA LYS A 17 13.59 4.56 1.74
C LYS A 17 12.72 3.32 1.61
N PRO A 18 13.30 2.12 1.49
CA PRO A 18 12.50 0.91 1.42
C PRO A 18 11.75 0.66 2.74
N PRO A 19 10.58 -0.01 2.65
CA PRO A 19 9.92 -0.57 3.83
C PRO A 19 10.87 -1.48 4.63
N PRO A 20 10.73 -1.56 5.96
CA PRO A 20 11.37 -2.63 6.73
C PRO A 20 11.02 -4.01 6.14
N PRO A 21 11.95 -4.97 6.15
CA PRO A 21 11.68 -6.30 5.58
C PRO A 21 10.63 -7.07 6.37
N THR A 22 10.56 -6.85 7.69
CA THR A 22 9.66 -7.52 8.61
C THR A 22 9.20 -6.55 9.69
N LEU A 23 7.93 -6.66 10.10
CA LEU A 23 7.37 -6.00 11.29
C LEU A 23 6.53 -7.02 12.06
N ARG A 24 6.86 -7.19 13.34
CA ARG A 24 6.14 -8.03 14.30
C ARG A 24 4.91 -7.31 14.85
N PRO A 25 4.00 -8.01 15.55
CA PRO A 25 2.93 -7.36 16.28
C PRO A 25 3.48 -6.24 17.19
N SER A 26 2.81 -5.08 17.19
CA SER A 26 3.19 -3.87 17.92
C SER A 26 4.43 -3.12 17.41
N GLU A 27 5.13 -3.63 16.39
CA GLU A 27 6.18 -2.87 15.72
C GLU A 27 5.58 -1.92 14.66
N SER A 28 6.30 -0.85 14.37
CA SER A 28 5.94 0.10 13.31
C SER A 28 7.14 0.43 12.45
N GLY A 29 6.86 0.79 11.19
CA GLY A 29 7.88 1.04 10.17
C GLY A 29 7.48 2.18 9.26
N SER A 30 8.42 2.63 8.43
CA SER A 30 8.16 3.65 7.41
C SER A 30 8.91 3.35 6.13
N ALA A 31 8.29 3.69 5.01
CA ALA A 31 8.87 3.74 3.69
C ALA A 31 8.70 5.16 3.11
N MET A 32 9.53 5.54 2.14
CA MET A 32 9.49 6.87 1.52
C MET A 32 9.67 6.76 0.01
N PHE A 33 8.74 7.38 -0.73
CA PHE A 33 8.69 7.35 -2.19
C PHE A 33 8.66 8.77 -2.73
N HIS A 34 9.56 9.07 -3.66
CA HIS A 34 9.75 10.41 -4.22
C HIS A 34 9.44 10.41 -5.70
N LYS A 35 8.89 11.51 -6.20
CA LYS A 35 8.87 11.76 -7.64
C LYS A 35 10.30 11.87 -8.17
N THR A 36 10.48 11.58 -9.44
CA THR A 36 11.76 11.83 -10.12
C THR A 36 12.03 13.35 -10.13
N PRO A 37 13.25 13.81 -9.75
CA PRO A 37 13.62 15.22 -9.86
C PRO A 37 13.47 15.71 -11.30
N PHE A 38 13.09 16.99 -11.47
CA PHE A 38 12.89 17.63 -12.78
C PHE A 38 11.86 16.98 -13.71
N SER A 39 11.11 15.98 -13.23
CA SER A 39 9.95 15.40 -13.93
C SER A 39 8.65 16.08 -13.51
N VAL A 40 7.71 16.15 -14.47
CA VAL A 40 6.31 16.56 -14.29
C VAL A 40 5.40 15.39 -13.87
N CYS A 41 5.97 14.22 -13.58
CA CYS A 41 5.23 13.08 -13.05
C CYS A 41 5.27 13.05 -11.51
N GLY A 42 4.26 12.42 -10.92
CA GLY A 42 4.09 12.27 -9.48
C GLY A 42 4.90 11.13 -8.86
N SER A 43 4.42 10.64 -7.71
CA SER A 43 4.91 9.45 -7.01
C SER A 43 3.78 8.42 -6.94
N VAL A 44 3.95 7.30 -7.63
CA VAL A 44 2.86 6.34 -7.88
C VAL A 44 3.40 4.92 -7.81
N GLY A 45 2.75 4.05 -7.05
CA GLY A 45 3.22 2.67 -6.90
C GLY A 45 2.37 1.82 -5.97
N VAL A 46 2.90 0.63 -5.69
CA VAL A 46 2.34 -0.33 -4.73
C VAL A 46 3.46 -0.91 -3.88
N LEU A 47 3.14 -1.11 -2.60
CA LEU A 47 3.96 -1.78 -1.60
C LEU A 47 3.21 -3.04 -1.16
N THR A 48 3.91 -4.16 -1.05
CA THR A 48 3.32 -5.39 -0.51
C THR A 48 4.12 -5.95 0.65
N TYR A 49 3.43 -6.65 1.55
CA TYR A 49 4.01 -7.55 2.54
C TYR A 49 3.28 -8.89 2.54
N ASP A 50 3.99 -9.96 2.84
CA ASP A 50 3.42 -11.27 3.11
C ASP A 50 2.90 -11.27 4.56
N LEU A 51 1.64 -11.65 4.77
CA LEU A 51 1.06 -11.80 6.10
C LEU A 51 1.43 -13.16 6.65
N GLN A 52 2.12 -13.18 7.78
CA GLN A 52 2.55 -14.42 8.41
C GLN A 52 1.95 -14.56 9.81
N ASN A 53 1.40 -15.74 10.07
CA ASN A 53 1.04 -16.16 11.41
C ASN A 53 2.28 -16.75 12.08
N GLU A 54 2.86 -16.04 13.06
CA GLU A 54 4.10 -16.46 13.71
C GLU A 54 3.97 -17.78 14.48
N SER A 55 2.79 -18.12 14.98
CA SER A 55 2.54 -19.34 15.75
C SER A 55 2.45 -20.58 14.86
N THR A 56 1.82 -20.46 13.68
CA THR A 56 1.63 -21.59 12.76
C THR A 56 2.64 -21.60 11.60
N GLN A 57 3.41 -20.52 11.44
CA GLN A 57 4.28 -20.24 10.30
C GLN A 57 3.56 -20.23 8.94
N GLN A 58 2.23 -20.14 8.93
CA GLN A 58 1.43 -20.08 7.71
C GLN A 58 1.29 -18.65 7.19
N TYR A 59 1.04 -18.53 5.89
CA TYR A 59 0.83 -17.25 5.22
C TYR A 59 -0.65 -17.05 4.89
N ASP A 60 -1.22 -15.95 5.37
CA ASP A 60 -2.66 -15.64 5.26
C ASP A 60 -2.97 -14.67 4.11
N GLY A 61 -2.04 -14.56 3.16
CA GLY A 61 -2.14 -13.70 1.99
C GLY A 61 -1.12 -12.57 1.98
N LYS A 62 -1.30 -11.66 1.05
CA LYS A 62 -0.39 -10.56 0.76
C LYS A 62 -1.09 -9.24 0.98
N LEU A 63 -0.66 -8.50 1.99
CA LEU A 63 -1.05 -7.12 2.18
C LEU A 63 -0.52 -6.29 1.02
N ALA A 64 -1.39 -5.51 0.39
CA ALA A 64 -1.01 -4.53 -0.63
C ALA A 64 -1.48 -3.13 -0.22
N VAL A 65 -0.62 -2.14 -0.44
CA VAL A 65 -0.87 -0.71 -0.23
C VAL A 65 -0.51 0.02 -1.51
N MET A 66 -1.53 0.49 -2.23
CA MET A 66 -1.37 1.31 -3.43
C MET A 66 -1.42 2.78 -3.07
N PHE A 67 -0.60 3.59 -3.74
CA PHE A 67 -0.61 5.03 -3.63
C PHE A 67 -0.43 5.70 -5.00
N SER A 68 -1.11 6.82 -5.19
CA SER A 68 -0.98 7.69 -6.36
C SER A 68 -1.03 9.14 -5.90
N VAL A 69 0.12 9.83 -5.99
CA VAL A 69 0.29 11.24 -5.67
C VAL A 69 0.69 11.96 -6.95
N PRO A 70 -0.23 12.62 -7.67
CA PRO A 70 0.07 13.29 -8.93
C PRO A 70 0.96 14.54 -8.71
N PHE A 71 1.56 15.00 -9.79
CA PHE A 71 2.22 16.31 -9.83
C PHE A 71 1.21 17.44 -10.04
N ASP A 72 0.27 17.26 -10.97
CA ASP A 72 -0.78 18.22 -11.29
C ASP A 72 -2.08 17.93 -10.52
N TYR A 73 -2.42 18.81 -9.58
CA TYR A 73 -3.65 18.74 -8.79
C TYR A 73 -4.83 19.50 -9.41
N MET A 74 -4.64 20.21 -10.53
CA MET A 74 -5.76 20.80 -11.27
C MET A 74 -6.62 19.70 -11.88
N SER A 75 -5.97 18.65 -12.41
CA SER A 75 -6.63 17.57 -13.13
C SER A 75 -6.78 16.28 -12.31
N TYR A 76 -5.96 16.10 -11.27
CA TYR A 76 -5.88 14.84 -10.52
C TYR A 76 -5.94 15.05 -9.01
N ARG A 77 -6.21 13.95 -8.28
CA ARG A 77 -6.29 13.90 -6.83
C ARG A 77 -5.40 12.80 -6.29
N ASN A 78 -5.05 12.88 -5.02
CA ASN A 78 -4.37 11.80 -4.31
C ASN A 78 -5.31 10.62 -4.14
N TRP A 79 -4.84 9.42 -4.48
CA TRP A 79 -5.56 8.16 -4.27
C TRP A 79 -4.68 7.15 -3.52
N PHE A 80 -5.33 6.33 -2.70
CA PHE A 80 -4.70 5.20 -2.05
C PHE A 80 -5.67 4.05 -1.92
N GLY A 81 -5.14 2.84 -1.81
CA GLY A 81 -5.93 1.64 -1.61
C GLY A 81 -5.21 0.61 -0.77
N VAL A 82 -5.96 -0.19 -0.03
CA VAL A 82 -5.45 -1.29 0.80
C VAL A 82 -6.27 -2.55 0.57
N GLY A 83 -5.62 -3.70 0.59
CA GLY A 83 -6.30 -4.99 0.39
C GLY A 83 -5.42 -6.18 0.73
N ILE A 84 -6.02 -7.37 0.72
CA ILE A 84 -5.32 -8.65 0.88
C ILE A 84 -5.50 -9.46 -0.39
N PHE A 85 -4.38 -9.88 -0.97
CA PHE A 85 -4.31 -10.64 -2.21
C PHE A 85 -3.75 -12.04 -1.98
N ASP A 86 -3.93 -12.92 -2.97
CA ASP A 86 -3.30 -14.24 -2.95
C ASP A 86 -1.78 -14.15 -2.90
N MET A 87 -1.13 -15.12 -2.27
CA MET A 87 0.34 -15.14 -2.11
C MET A 87 1.11 -15.11 -3.43
N ASN A 88 0.51 -15.61 -4.51
CA ASN A 88 1.10 -15.65 -5.86
C ASN A 88 1.05 -14.29 -6.57
N THR A 89 0.33 -13.29 -6.02
CA THR A 89 0.19 -11.97 -6.62
C THR A 89 1.53 -11.23 -6.62
N LYS A 90 2.00 -10.81 -7.79
CA LYS A 90 3.29 -10.09 -7.91
C LYS A 90 3.12 -8.64 -7.49
N CYS A 91 4.16 -8.06 -6.88
CA CYS A 91 4.25 -6.62 -6.65
C CYS A 91 4.78 -5.97 -7.93
N ASP A 92 3.88 -5.68 -8.88
CA ASP A 92 4.21 -5.16 -10.20
C ASP A 92 3.10 -4.23 -10.76
N TYR A 93 3.24 -3.88 -12.04
CA TYR A 93 2.27 -3.03 -12.74
C TYR A 93 0.86 -3.61 -12.75
N SER A 94 0.71 -4.93 -12.84
CA SER A 94 -0.61 -5.58 -12.93
C SER A 94 -1.37 -5.36 -11.63
N LEU A 95 -0.70 -5.54 -10.48
CA LEU A 95 -1.29 -5.25 -9.18
C LEU A 95 -1.61 -3.76 -9.02
N PHE A 96 -0.74 -2.87 -9.50
CA PHE A 96 -1.03 -1.44 -9.48
C PHE A 96 -2.27 -1.10 -10.33
N ASP A 97 -2.37 -1.59 -11.57
CA ASP A 97 -3.52 -1.37 -12.46
C ASP A 97 -4.81 -1.94 -11.85
N GLU A 98 -4.73 -3.13 -11.26
CA GLU A 98 -5.83 -3.76 -10.53
C GLU A 98 -6.34 -2.84 -9.41
N MET A 99 -5.43 -2.44 -8.51
CA MET A 99 -5.77 -1.60 -7.37
C MET A 99 -6.15 -0.18 -7.74
N TYR A 100 -5.80 0.36 -8.92
CA TYR A 100 -6.08 1.76 -9.30
C TYR A 100 -7.26 1.91 -10.27
N ASN A 101 -7.41 1.01 -11.24
CA ASN A 101 -8.38 1.14 -12.32
C ASN A 101 -9.53 0.13 -12.27
N LYS A 102 -9.38 -1.00 -11.57
CA LYS A 102 -10.40 -2.07 -11.57
C LYS A 102 -11.39 -1.92 -10.41
N PRO A 103 -12.54 -2.63 -10.49
CA PRO A 103 -13.50 -2.70 -9.39
C PRO A 103 -12.89 -3.29 -8.12
N GLU A 104 -13.39 -2.82 -6.97
CA GLU A 104 -12.97 -3.23 -5.64
C GLU A 104 -13.55 -4.61 -5.29
N THR A 105 -12.70 -5.64 -5.27
CA THR A 105 -13.09 -7.02 -4.93
C THR A 105 -12.32 -7.56 -3.72
N THR A 106 -10.99 -7.45 -3.78
CA THR A 106 -10.02 -7.89 -2.75
C THR A 106 -9.35 -6.72 -2.02
N PHE A 107 -9.77 -5.50 -2.34
CA PHE A 107 -9.22 -4.26 -1.82
C PHE A 107 -10.31 -3.19 -1.74
N VAL A 108 -10.01 -2.10 -1.02
CA VAL A 108 -10.80 -0.86 -1.02
C VAL A 108 -9.88 0.30 -1.39
N ARG A 109 -10.39 1.29 -2.12
CA ARG A 109 -9.64 2.46 -2.59
C ARG A 109 -10.47 3.72 -2.35
N HIS A 110 -9.78 4.83 -2.06
CA HIS A 110 -10.44 6.13 -2.03
C HIS A 110 -9.43 7.26 -2.29
N GLN A 111 -9.97 8.44 -2.56
CA GLN A 111 -9.21 9.68 -2.52
C GLN A 111 -8.68 9.96 -1.10
N ALA A 112 -7.60 10.74 -1.02
CA ALA A 112 -7.08 11.23 0.26
C ALA A 112 -8.13 11.99 1.09
N ASN A 113 -7.87 12.14 2.39
CA ASN A 113 -8.77 12.64 3.44
C ASN A 113 -9.95 11.72 3.81
N PHE A 114 -10.05 10.53 3.21
CA PHE A 114 -10.99 9.51 3.62
C PHE A 114 -10.31 8.39 4.42
N LYS A 115 -11.09 7.72 5.26
CA LYS A 115 -10.66 6.53 6.00
C LYS A 115 -11.05 5.28 5.22
N LEU A 116 -10.08 4.42 4.97
CA LEU A 116 -10.30 3.09 4.45
C LEU A 116 -10.37 2.07 5.58
N ILE A 117 -11.30 1.13 5.47
CA ILE A 117 -11.40 -0.04 6.34
C ILE A 117 -11.62 -1.26 5.44
N TYR A 118 -10.60 -2.11 5.32
CA TYR A 118 -10.72 -3.41 4.68
C TYR A 118 -10.88 -4.49 5.76
N LYS A 119 -11.88 -5.34 5.61
CA LYS A 119 -12.12 -6.50 6.49
C LYS A 119 -11.79 -7.78 5.74
N GLY A 120 -10.59 -8.32 5.98
CA GLY A 120 -10.18 -9.62 5.48
C GLY A 120 -10.65 -10.75 6.39
N LYS A 121 -10.26 -11.98 6.07
CA LYS A 121 -10.55 -13.17 6.93
C LYS A 121 -9.73 -13.14 8.22
N ALA A 122 -8.42 -12.92 8.11
CA ALA A 122 -7.50 -13.00 9.24
C ALA A 122 -7.17 -11.64 9.87
N VAL A 123 -7.28 -10.55 9.10
CA VAL A 123 -6.93 -9.19 9.55
C VAL A 123 -7.92 -8.14 9.08
N THR A 124 -7.99 -7.05 9.85
CA THR A 124 -8.61 -5.78 9.46
C THR A 124 -7.51 -4.75 9.21
N ILE A 125 -7.59 -4.08 8.06
CA ILE A 125 -6.68 -2.98 7.69
C ILE A 125 -7.43 -1.66 7.83
N ARG A 126 -6.85 -0.71 8.55
CA ARG A 126 -7.33 0.67 8.60
C ARG A 126 -6.29 1.59 7.99
N ALA A 127 -6.70 2.49 7.12
CA ALA A 127 -5.75 3.41 6.51
C ALA A 127 -6.33 4.80 6.27
N THR A 128 -5.46 5.80 6.28
CA THR A 128 -5.75 7.19 5.94
C THR A 128 -4.61 7.78 5.15
N MET A 129 -4.92 8.72 4.25
CA MET A 129 -3.93 9.48 3.49
C MET A 129 -4.20 10.98 3.60
N SER A 130 -3.16 11.79 3.78
CA SER A 130 -3.29 13.26 3.71
C SER A 130 -3.37 13.76 2.27
N ASP A 131 -4.25 14.73 2.00
CA ASP A 131 -4.33 15.38 0.69
C ASP A 131 -3.28 16.51 0.54
N SER A 132 -2.04 16.13 0.23
CA SER A 132 -0.96 17.07 -0.06
C SER A 132 0.07 16.48 -1.03
N SER A 133 0.92 17.32 -1.61
CA SER A 133 2.05 16.89 -2.45
C SER A 133 3.12 16.11 -1.68
N LYS A 134 3.13 16.21 -0.35
CA LYS A 134 3.94 15.39 0.57
C LYS A 134 3.01 14.48 1.37
N ALA A 135 2.30 13.61 0.67
CA ALA A 135 1.28 12.78 1.27
C ALA A 135 1.87 11.78 2.28
N VAL A 136 1.18 11.60 3.40
CA VAL A 136 1.47 10.56 4.39
C VAL A 136 0.32 9.57 4.41
N ILE A 137 0.62 8.30 4.16
CA ILE A 137 -0.30 7.20 4.35
C ILE A 137 0.02 6.54 5.70
N LYS A 138 -0.99 6.44 6.57
CA LYS A 138 -0.92 5.64 7.79
C LYS A 138 -1.72 4.37 7.57
N VAL A 139 -1.12 3.22 7.86
CA VAL A 139 -1.74 1.91 7.75
C VAL A 139 -1.60 1.20 9.08
N GLU A 140 -2.72 0.74 9.63
CA GLU A 140 -2.80 -0.12 10.80
C GLU A 140 -3.33 -1.48 10.35
N VAL A 141 -2.67 -2.54 10.79
CA VAL A 141 -3.12 -3.92 10.58
C VAL A 141 -3.38 -4.53 11.94
N SER A 142 -4.60 -5.05 12.12
CA SER A 142 -5.04 -5.70 13.36
C SER A 142 -5.56 -7.09 13.06
N GLY A 143 -5.29 -8.06 13.93
CA GLY A 143 -5.94 -9.37 13.85
C GLY A 143 -7.45 -9.21 14.08
N ASN A 144 -8.24 -10.07 13.41
CA ASN A 144 -9.67 -10.15 13.64
C ASN A 144 -10.03 -10.92 14.92
#